data_AF-C4IFX9-F1
#
_entry.id   AF-C4IFX9-F1
#
_cell.length_a   1.000
_cell.length_b   1.000
_cell.length_c   1.000
_cell.angle_alpha   90.00
_cell.angle_beta   90.00
_cell.angle_gamma   90.00
#
_symmetry.space_group_name_H-M   'P 1'
#
loop_
_entity.id
_entity.type
_entity.pdbx_description
1 polymer ?
#
loop_
_entity_poly.entity_id
_entity_poly.type
_entity_poly.pdbx_seq_one_letter_code
_entity_poly.pdbx_strand_id
1 'polypeptide(L)' 'MKVKVLNIGIFALSFVCLLIAAKLFCNLGIYADEFNTSPDVVLGGKIGLYMNWFMIGCVALICVLSGVNLFTRKK' A
#
# COMPACT_ATOMS: atom_id res chain seq x y z
N MET A 1 -9.69 17.27 -20.58
CA MET A 1 -8.39 16.55 -20.62
C MET A 1 -7.65 16.62 -19.29
N LYS A 2 -7.50 17.79 -18.64
CA LYS A 2 -6.78 17.96 -17.36
C LYS A 2 -7.21 17.00 -16.24
N VAL A 3 -8.52 16.80 -16.04
CA VAL A 3 -9.06 15.89 -15.01
C VAL A 3 -8.73 14.42 -15.27
N LYS A 4 -8.71 13.99 -16.55
CA LYS A 4 -8.31 12.62 -16.91
C LYS A 4 -6.83 12.37 -16.62
N VAL A 5 -5.96 13.33 -16.94
CA VAL A 5 -4.52 13.25 -16.64
C VAL A 5 -4.27 13.19 -15.14
N LEU A 6 -4.99 14.00 -14.34
CA LEU A 6 -4.91 13.93 -12.88
C LEU A 6 -5.35 12.57 -12.34
N ASN A 7 -6.47 12.01 -12.81
CA ASN A 7 -6.94 10.69 -12.36
C ASN A 7 -5.94 9.56 -12.69
N ILE A 8 -5.32 9.60 -13.88
CA ILE A 8 -4.27 8.66 -14.27
C ILE A 8 -3.06 8.82 -13.34
N GLY A 9 -2.65 10.06 -13.06
CA GLY A 9 -1.54 10.34 -12.15
C GLY A 9 -1.79 9.83 -10.74
N ILE A 10 -2.99 10.03 -10.18
CA ILE A 10 -3.37 9.54 -8.85
C ILE A 10 -3.34 8.01 -8.83
N PHE A 11 -3.90 7.35 -9.85
CA PHE A 11 -3.87 5.89 -9.94
C PHE A 11 -2.42 5.38 -10.01
N ALA A 12 -1.61 5.90 -10.93
CA ALA A 12 -0.21 5.50 -11.08
C ALA A 12 0.59 5.70 -9.78
N LEU A 13 0.43 6.85 -9.11
CA LEU A 13 1.10 7.13 -7.85
C LEU A 13 0.68 6.14 -6.75
N SER A 14 -0.64 5.93 -6.57
CA SER A 14 -1.14 5.00 -5.57
C SER A 14 -0.73 3.56 -5.84
N PHE A 15 -0.66 3.15 -7.11
CA PHE A 15 -0.20 1.83 -7.51
C PHE A 15 1.30 1.63 -7.21
N VAL A 16 2.14 2.62 -7.49
CA VAL A 16 3.56 2.59 -7.12
C VAL A 16 3.73 2.52 -5.59
N CYS A 17 2.97 3.32 -4.83
CA CYS A 17 2.97 3.25 -3.36
C CYS A 17 2.57 1.86 -2.87
N LEU A 18 1.58 1.21 -3.50
CA LEU A 18 1.15 -0.13 -3.14
C LEU A 18 2.26 -1.16 -3.36
N LEU A 19 2.97 -1.09 -4.49
CA LEU A 19 4.10 -1.97 -4.80
C LEU A 19 5.26 -1.79 -3.81
N ILE A 20 5.59 -0.54 -3.45
CA ILE A 20 6.62 -0.24 -2.45
C ILE A 20 6.21 -0.79 -1.08
N ALA A 21 4.96 -0.58 -0.67
CA ALA A 21 4.45 -1.07 0.61
C ALA A 21 4.49 -2.60 0.69
N ALA A 22 4.09 -3.30 -0.39
CA ALA A 22 4.18 -4.75 -0.46
C ALA A 22 5.62 -5.25 -0.38
N LYS A 23 6.56 -4.60 -1.08
CA LYS A 23 7.98 -4.95 -1.03
C LYS A 23 8.57 -4.76 0.36
N LEU A 24 8.25 -3.65 1.03
CA LEU A 24 8.69 -3.39 2.40
C LEU A 24 8.12 -4.41 3.38
N PHE A 25 6.86 -4.81 3.21
CA PHE A 25 6.24 -5.87 4.01
C PHE A 25 6.95 -7.21 3.84
N CYS A 26 7.31 -7.61 2.62
CA CYS A 26 8.11 -8.81 2.40
C CYS A 26 9.51 -8.71 3.03
N ASN A 27 10.18 -7.56 2.89
CA ASN A 27 11.50 -7.35 3.52
C ASN A 27 11.42 -7.42 5.05
N LEU A 28 10.34 -6.93 5.66
CA LEU A 28 10.09 -7.07 7.08
C LEU A 28 9.98 -8.55 7.49
N GLY A 29 9.30 -9.37 6.68
CA GLY A 29 9.21 -10.81 6.91
C GLY A 29 10.56 -11.51 6.80
N ILE A 30 11.36 -11.18 5.78
CA ILE A 30 12.72 -11.72 5.60
C ILE A 30 13.60 -11.33 6.79
N TYR A 31 13.55 -10.07 7.23
CA TYR A 31 14.29 -9.61 8.40
C TYR A 31 13.84 -10.35 9.67
N ALA A 32 12.53 -10.53 9.86
CA ALA A 32 12.01 -11.25 11.01
C ALA A 32 12.53 -12.70 11.06
N ASP A 33 12.52 -13.38 9.91
CA ASP A 33 13.04 -14.74 9.77
C ASP A 33 14.56 -14.82 10.05
N GLU A 34 15.35 -13.94 9.43
CA GLU A 34 16.82 -13.92 9.56
C GLU A 34 17.26 -13.68 11.02
N PHE A 35 16.58 -12.80 11.74
CA PHE A 35 16.92 -12.46 13.11
C PHE A 35 16.14 -13.27 14.16
N ASN A 36 15.44 -14.34 13.76
CA ASN A 36 14.59 -15.17 14.63
C ASN A 36 13.68 -14.33 15.55
N THR A 37 13.12 -13.26 14.97
CA THR A 37 12.21 -12.34 15.63
C THR A 37 10.87 -12.35 14.91
N SER A 38 9.93 -11.54 15.36
CA SER A 38 8.61 -11.44 14.76
C SER A 38 8.36 -10.02 14.22
N PRO A 39 7.54 -9.87 13.16
CA PRO A 39 7.22 -8.56 12.60
C PRO A 39 6.65 -7.56 13.62
N ASP A 40 5.94 -8.03 14.65
CA ASP A 40 5.48 -7.15 15.74
C ASP A 40 6.63 -6.62 16.57
N VAL A 41 7.65 -7.42 16.91
CA VAL A 41 8.81 -6.92 17.66
C VAL A 41 9.58 -5.88 16.85
N VAL A 42 9.79 -6.13 15.56
CA VAL A 42 10.49 -5.21 14.66
C VAL A 42 9.74 -3.87 14.49
N LEU A 43 8.40 -3.92 14.50
CA LEU A 43 7.56 -2.73 14.39
C LEU A 43 7.23 -2.05 15.74
N GLY A 44 7.91 -2.41 16.83
CA GLY A 44 7.68 -1.77 18.14
C GLY A 44 6.42 -2.26 18.87
N GLY A 45 5.97 -3.47 18.56
CA GLY A 45 4.86 -4.17 19.18
C GLY A 45 3.64 -4.35 18.28
N LYS A 46 2.59 -4.96 18.83
CA LYS A 46 1.34 -5.26 18.11
C LYS A 46 0.68 -4.02 17.50
N ILE A 47 0.77 -2.88 18.19
CA ILE A 47 0.20 -1.61 17.69
C ILE A 47 0.90 -1.20 16.38
N GLY A 48 2.23 -1.25 16.33
CA GLY A 48 2.98 -0.95 15.11
C GLY A 48 2.67 -1.91 13.97
N LEU A 49 2.50 -3.21 14.28
CA LEU A 49 2.05 -4.19 13.30
C LEU A 49 0.65 -3.87 12.74
N TYR A 50 -0.31 -3.52 13.59
CA TYR A 50 -1.65 -3.12 13.14
C TYR A 50 -1.63 -1.83 12.33
N MET A 51 -0.81 -0.84 12.71
CA MET A 51 -0.64 0.40 11.96
C MET A 51 -0.07 0.14 10.57
N ASN A 52 0.92 -0.75 10.46
CA ASN A 52 1.51 -1.13 9.17
C ASN A 52 0.48 -1.84 8.27
N TRP A 53 -0.29 -2.79 8.81
CA TRP A 53 -1.38 -3.43 8.08
C TRP A 53 -2.46 -2.43 7.65
N PHE A 54 -2.85 -1.51 8.53
CA PHE A 54 -3.82 -0.47 8.23
C PHE A 54 -3.32 0.46 7.12
N MET A 55 -2.06 0.88 7.17
CA MET A 55 -1.43 1.68 6.13
C MET A 55 -1.46 0.97 4.77
N ILE A 56 -1.05 -0.31 4.71
CA ILE A 56 -1.10 -1.12 3.47
C ILE A 56 -2.55 -1.21 2.97
N GLY A 57 -3.50 -1.45 3.87
CA GLY A 57 -4.94 -1.49 3.55
C GLY A 57 -5.46 -0.17 2.97
N CYS A 58 -5.09 0.97 3.55
CA CYS A 58 -5.45 2.29 3.05
C CYS A 58 -4.88 2.54 1.65
N VAL A 59 -3.61 2.22 1.40
CA VAL A 59 -2.99 2.38 0.08
C VAL A 59 -3.65 1.46 -0.95
N ALA A 60 -3.95 0.22 -0.58
CA ALA A 60 -4.67 -0.72 -1.44
C ALA A 60 -6.06 -0.18 -1.80
N LEU A 61 -6.80 0.34 -0.82
CA LEU A 61 -8.13 0.92 -1.02
C LEU A 61 -8.07 2.15 -1.92
N ILE A 62 -7.11 3.06 -1.71
CA ILE A 62 -6.91 4.23 -2.60
C ILE A 62 -6.59 3.78 -4.03
N CYS A 63 -5.75 2.76 -4.20
CA CYS A 63 -5.42 2.22 -5.52
C CYS A 63 -6.66 1.63 -6.22
N VAL A 64 -7.50 0.89 -5.50
CA VAL A 64 -8.75 0.34 -6.04
C VAL A 64 -9.73 1.46 -6.39
N LEU A 65 -9.97 2.41 -5.49
CA LEU A 65 -10.92 3.51 -5.72
C LEU A 65 -10.48 4.40 -6.90
N SER A 66 -9.19 4.73 -6.98
CA SER A 66 -8.66 5.50 -8.10
C SER A 66 -8.71 4.72 -9.42
N GLY A 67 -8.47 3.42 -9.39
CA GLY A 67 -8.64 2.53 -10.54
C GLY A 67 -10.09 2.47 -11.02
N VAL A 68 -11.04 2.22 -10.11
CA VAL A 68 -12.48 2.23 -10.43
C VAL A 68 -12.89 3.58 -11.04
N ASN A 69 -12.45 4.70 -10.46
CA ASN A 69 -12.74 6.03 -10.99
C ASN A 69 -12.13 6.27 -12.39
N LEU A 70 -10.98 5.66 -12.69
CA LEU A 70 -10.33 5.76 -14.00
C LEU A 70 -11.06 4.96 -15.08
N PHE A 71 -11.54 3.75 -14.74
CA PHE A 71 -12.18 2.82 -15.68
C PHE A 71 -13.70 2.94 -15.75
N THR A 72 -14.33 3.65 -14.80
CA THR A 72 -15.76 3.95 -14.88
C THR A 72 -16.03 4.89 -16.05
N ARG A 73 -16.72 4.40 -17.08
CA ARG A 73 -17.26 5.25 -18.15
C ARG A 73 -18.31 6.17 -17.52
N LYS A 74 -18.05 7.47 -17.48
CA LYS A 74 -19.14 8.44 -17.29
C LYS A 74 -20.12 8.23 -18.46
N LYS A 75 -21.36 7.82 -18.14
CA LYS A 75 -22.48 7.96 -19.07
C LYS A 75 -22.65 9.43 -19.44
#